data_AF-A0AAW2E126-F1
#
_entry.id   AF-A0AAW2E126-F1
#
_cell.length_a   1.000
_cell.length_b   1.000
_cell.length_c   1.000
_cell.angle_alpha   90.00
_cell.angle_beta   90.00
_cell.angle_gamma   90.00
#
_symmetry.space_group_name_H-M   'P 1'
#
loop_
_entity.id
_entity.type
_entity.pdbx_description
1 polymer ?
#
loop_
_entity_poly.entity_id
_entity_poly.type
_entity_poly.pdbx_seq_one_letter_code
_entity_poly.pdbx_strand_id
1 'polypeptide(L)'
;MAGVNSSHFDQDESRKELARMIILHEYPLSIVDHIGFRRYSTSLQPLFKMVCRTTIRKDIMGIYDHEREKSMHEIEKNRSRIAITIDMLWL
;
A
#
# COMPACT_ATOMS: atom_id res chain seq x y z
N MET A 1 23.30 4.38 30.61
CA MET A 1 23.14 3.12 29.86
C MET A 1 21.94 3.30 28.94
N ALA A 2 22.18 3.62 27.67
CA ALA A 2 21.10 3.79 26.70
C ALA A 2 20.50 2.41 26.41
N GLY A 3 19.19 2.28 26.64
CA GLY A 3 18.45 1.06 26.33
C GLY A 3 18.60 0.75 24.85
N VAL A 4 19.06 -0.46 24.55
CA VAL A 4 18.95 -1.04 23.21
C VAL A 4 17.45 -1.18 22.96
N ASN A 5 16.86 -0.26 22.21
CA ASN A 5 15.55 -0.47 21.63
C ASN A 5 15.71 -1.62 20.63
N SER A 6 15.36 -2.84 21.04
CA SER A 6 15.27 -3.96 20.13
C SER A 6 14.21 -3.61 19.08
N SER A 7 14.64 -3.24 17.87
CA SER A 7 13.76 -3.01 16.75
C SER A 7 13.07 -4.32 16.40
N HIS A 8 11.91 -4.57 17.02
CA HIS A 8 11.09 -5.73 16.73
C HIS A 8 10.49 -5.57 15.34
N PHE A 9 10.45 -6.67 14.59
CA PHE A 9 9.85 -6.67 13.28
C PHE A 9 8.35 -6.35 13.34
N ASP A 10 7.91 -5.40 12.51
CA ASP A 10 6.50 -5.06 12.33
C ASP A 10 6.00 -5.61 10.98
N GLN A 11 5.16 -6.64 11.09
CA GLN A 11 4.52 -7.30 9.96
C GLN A 11 3.54 -6.36 9.23
N ASP A 12 2.81 -5.52 9.97
CA ASP A 12 1.79 -4.64 9.41
C ASP A 12 2.42 -3.50 8.62
N GLU A 13 3.55 -2.96 9.09
CA GLU A 13 4.26 -1.94 8.33
C GLU A 13 4.84 -2.49 7.02
N SER A 14 5.46 -3.68 7.06
CA SER A 14 5.98 -4.33 5.85
C SER A 14 4.87 -4.64 4.84
N ARG A 15 3.67 -5.01 5.34
CA ARG A 15 2.49 -5.26 4.52
C ARG A 15 1.95 -3.99 3.87
N LYS A 16 1.95 -2.85 4.58
CA LYS A 16 1.59 -1.54 4.00
C LYS A 16 2.58 -1.12 2.91
N GLU A 17 3.89 -1.30 3.14
CA GLU A 17 4.91 -1.03 2.12
C GLU A 17 4.74 -1.90 0.87
N LEU A 18 4.40 -3.18 1.04
CA LEU A 18 4.06 -4.04 -0.09
C LEU A 18 2.85 -3.51 -0.89
N ALA A 19 1.80 -3.05 -0.20
CA ALA A 19 0.64 -2.46 -0.87
C ALA A 19 1.00 -1.17 -1.61
N ARG A 20 1.81 -0.29 -1.00
CA ARG A 20 2.33 0.94 -1.63
C ARG A 20 3.16 0.63 -2.88
N MET A 21 4.03 -0.37 -2.82
CA MET A 21 4.83 -0.81 -3.96
C MET A 21 3.95 -1.29 -5.13
N ILE A 22 2.90 -2.07 -4.83
CA ILE A 22 1.95 -2.55 -5.84
C ILE A 22 1.22 -1.39 -6.51
N ILE A 23 0.76 -0.41 -5.73
CA ILE A 23 0.08 0.78 -6.25
C ILE A 23 1.05 1.59 -7.13
N LEU A 24 2.25 1.89 -6.62
CA LEU A 24 3.24 2.75 -7.28
C LEU A 24 3.69 2.19 -8.64
N HIS A 25 3.84 0.88 -8.75
CA HIS A 25 4.34 0.21 -9.94
C HIS A 25 3.24 -0.53 -10.73
N GLU A 26 1.98 -0.33 -10.35
CA GLU A 26 0.80 -0.96 -10.98
C GLU A 26 0.96 -2.48 -11.12
N TYR A 27 1.59 -3.13 -10.14
CA TYR A 27 1.84 -4.56 -10.23
C TYR A 27 0.53 -5.36 -10.18
N PRO A 28 0.41 -6.44 -10.97
CA PRO A 28 -0.67 -7.39 -10.80
C PRO A 28 -0.67 -7.97 -9.38
N LEU A 29 -1.85 -8.10 -8.77
CA LEU A 29 -1.98 -8.66 -7.42
C LEU A 29 -1.43 -10.09 -7.30
N SER A 30 -1.24 -10.80 -8.42
CA SER A 30 -0.61 -12.13 -8.45
C SER A 30 0.83 -12.13 -7.98
N ILE A 31 1.52 -10.98 -7.90
CA ILE A 31 2.90 -10.87 -7.43
C ILE A 31 3.11 -11.53 -6.07
N VAL A 32 2.12 -11.46 -5.17
CA VAL A 32 2.20 -12.06 -3.82
C VAL A 32 2.17 -13.60 -3.84
N ASP A 33 1.80 -14.21 -4.95
CA ASP A 33 1.82 -15.67 -5.15
C ASP A 33 3.03 -16.16 -5.95
N HIS A 34 3.79 -15.25 -6.56
CA HIS A 34 4.96 -15.63 -7.33
C HIS A 34 6.01 -16.24 -6.39
N ILE A 35 6.39 -17.49 -6.66
CA ILE A 35 7.32 -18.25 -5.82
C ILE A 35 8.66 -17.52 -5.68
N GLY A 36 9.15 -16.91 -6.76
CA GLY A 36 10.38 -16.11 -6.74
C GLY A 36 10.29 -14.92 -5.79
N PHE A 37 9.17 -14.19 -5.83
CA PHE A 37 8.93 -13.06 -4.93
C PHE A 37 8.84 -13.51 -3.46
N ARG A 38 8.11 -14.60 -3.18
CA ARG A 38 8.04 -15.18 -1.84
C ARG A 38 9.41 -15.55 -1.28
N ARG A 39 10.23 -16.24 -2.08
CA ARG A 39 11.60 -16.62 -1.70
C ARG A 39 12.46 -15.39 -1.43
N TYR A 40 12.38 -14.39 -2.30
CA TYR A 40 13.08 -13.12 -2.12
C TYR A 40 12.68 -12.43 -0.81
N SER A 41 11.38 -12.23 -0.55
CA SER A 41 10.91 -11.58 0.67
C SER A 41 11.29 -12.34 1.94
N THR A 42 11.15 -13.67 1.95
CA THR A 42 11.57 -14.50 3.10
C THR A 42 13.08 -14.45 3.34
N SER A 43 13.89 -14.33 2.28
CA SER A 43 15.35 -14.18 2.41
C SER A 43 15.75 -12.84 3.03
N LEU A 44 14.98 -11.78 2.78
CA LEU A 44 15.20 -10.45 3.36
C LEU A 44 14.76 -10.39 4.82
N GLN A 45 13.58 -10.94 5.11
CA GLN A 45 13.00 -10.91 6.44
C GLN A 45 12.24 -12.23 6.71
N PRO A 46 12.87 -13.18 7.42
CA PRO A 46 12.27 -14.49 7.68
C PRO A 46 10.97 -14.46 8.48
N LEU A 47 10.76 -13.41 9.30
CA LEU A 47 9.53 -13.24 10.08
C LEU A 47 8.36 -12.72 9.26
N PHE A 48 8.60 -12.21 8.04
CA PHE A 48 7.55 -11.69 7.19
C PHE A 48 6.68 -12.81 6.62
N LYS A 49 5.41 -12.81 6.99
CA LYS A 49 4.41 -13.75 6.47
C LYS A 49 3.78 -13.16 5.21
N MET A 50 4.02 -13.80 4.07
CA MET A 50 3.40 -13.35 2.82
C MET A 50 1.87 -13.44 2.91
N VAL A 51 1.19 -12.40 2.43
CA VAL A 51 -0.27 -12.33 2.37
C VAL A 51 -0.83 -12.88 1.06
N CYS A 52 -2.11 -13.22 1.06
CA CYS A 52 -2.82 -13.61 -0.16
C CYS A 52 -3.40 -12.40 -0.90
N ARG A 53 -3.85 -12.62 -2.15
CA ARG A 53 -4.43 -11.57 -3.01
C ARG A 53 -5.61 -10.83 -2.38
N THR A 54 -6.44 -11.53 -1.60
CA THR A 54 -7.62 -10.92 -0.97
C THR A 54 -7.23 -9.95 0.14
N THR A 55 -6.23 -10.30 0.95
CA THR A 55 -5.71 -9.42 2.00
C THR A 55 -5.03 -8.19 1.40
N ILE A 56 -4.12 -8.36 0.43
CA ILE A 56 -3.43 -7.22 -0.17
C ILE A 56 -4.39 -6.29 -0.92
N ARG A 57 -5.46 -6.84 -1.53
CA ARG A 57 -6.54 -6.04 -2.12
C ARG A 57 -7.24 -5.19 -1.07
N LYS A 58 -7.54 -5.75 0.11
CA LYS A 58 -8.15 -4.98 1.21
C LYS A 58 -7.22 -3.86 1.69
N ASP A 59 -5.91 -4.14 1.77
CA ASP A 59 -4.93 -3.14 2.19
C ASP A 59 -4.82 -1.98 1.19
N ILE A 60 -4.80 -2.30 -0.11
CA ILE A 60 -4.83 -1.29 -1.19
C ILE A 60 -6.11 -0.44 -1.12
N MET A 61 -7.28 -1.07 -0.92
CA MET A 61 -8.54 -0.35 -0.77
C MET A 61 -8.55 0.55 0.46
N GLY A 62 -7.97 0.09 1.58
CA GLY A 62 -7.83 0.92 2.78
C GLY A 62 -6.94 2.14 2.56
N ILE A 63 -5.85 2.01 1.80
CA ILE A 63 -5.01 3.15 1.41
C ILE A 63 -5.81 4.11 0.52
N TYR A 64 -6.55 3.60 -0.47
CA TYR A 64 -7.39 4.42 -1.32
C TYR A 64 -8.45 5.20 -0.54
N ASP A 65 -9.19 4.55 0.35
CA ASP A 65 -10.24 5.20 1.13
C ASP A 65 -9.65 6.30 2.03
N HIS A 66 -8.48 6.06 2.62
CA HIS A 66 -7.77 7.06 3.42
C HIS A 66 -7.34 8.28 2.60
N GLU A 67 -6.69 8.06 1.45
CA GLU A 67 -6.25 9.15 0.57
C GLU A 67 -7.44 9.90 -0.06
N ARG A 68 -8.54 9.18 -0.33
CA ARG A 68 -9.79 9.79 -0.81
C ARG A 68 -10.38 10.72 0.25
N GLU A 69 -10.52 10.26 1.49
CA GLU A 69 -11.04 11.07 2.59
C GLU A 69 -10.18 12.31 2.82
N LYS A 70 -8.86 12.15 2.86
CA LYS A 70 -7.91 13.26 2.98
C LYS A 70 -8.04 14.26 1.83
N SER A 71 -8.15 13.78 0.59
CA SER A 71 -8.31 14.64 -0.59
C SER A 71 -9.63 15.42 -0.54
N MET A 72 -10.72 14.76 -0.14
CA MET A 72 -12.03 15.40 0.03
C MET A 72 -11.99 16.49 1.11
N HIS A 73 -11.33 16.22 2.23
CA HIS A 73 -11.16 17.21 3.31
C HIS A 73 -10.41 18.47 2.84
N GLU A 74 -9.36 18.31 2.02
CA GLU A 74 -8.64 19.45 1.46
C GLU A 74 -9.46 20.21 0.40
N ILE A 75 -10.28 19.49 -0.37
CA ILE A 75 -11.24 20.10 -1.33
C ILE A 75 -12.29 20.93 -0.58
N GLU A 76 -12.85 20.42 0.52
CA GLU A 76 -13.88 21.12 1.31
C GLU A 76 -13.35 22.41 1.95
N LYS A 77 -12.08 22.44 2.35
CA LYS A 77 -11.44 23.65 2.89
C LYS A 77 -11.24 24.73 1.82
N ASN A 78 -11.23 24.37 0.54
CA ASN A 78 -10.96 25.31 -0.53
C ASN A 78 -12.18 26.20 -0.80
N ARG A 79 -12.05 27.50 -0.50
CA ARG A 79 -13.09 28.51 -0.75
C ARG A 79 -13.11 29.04 -2.20
N SER A 80 -12.19 28.58 -3.03
CA SER A 80 -12.06 29.00 -4.44
C SER A 80 -12.83 28.08 -5.38
N ARG A 81 -12.89 28.43 -6.67
CA ARG A 81 -13.49 27.59 -7.70
C ARG A 81 -12.57 26.40 -8.02
N ILE A 82 -13.15 25.21 -8.14
CA ILE A 82 -12.47 23.98 -8.52
C ILE A 82 -12.97 23.59 -9.92
N ALA A 83 -12.05 23.35 -10.85
CA ALA A 83 -12.35 22.76 -12.15
C ALA A 83 -11.96 21.28 -12.12
N ILE A 84 -12.90 20.39 -12.45
CA ILE A 84 -12.68 18.95 -12.51
C ILE A 84 -12.63 18.55 -13.98
N THR A 85 -11.50 18.00 -14.42
CA THR A 85 -11.35 17.42 -15.76
C THR A 85 -11.32 15.91 -15.64
N ILE A 86 -12.26 15.24 -16.29
CA ILE A 86 -12.32 13.78 -16.35
C ILE A 86 -11.85 13.39 -17.75
N ASP A 87 -10.73 12.68 -17.81
CA ASP A 87 -10.30 12.04 -19.05
C ASP A 87 -10.98 10.67 -19.16
N MET A 88 -11.93 10.58 -20.08
CA MET A 88 -12.61 9.33 -20.40
C MET A 88 -11.82 8.68 -21.52
N LEU A 89 -10.83 7.86 -21.15
CA LEU A 89 -10.14 6.97 -22.08
C LEU A 89 -11.18 5.98 -22.64
N TRP A 90 -11.71 6.29 -23.82
CA TRP A 90 -12.49 5.35 -24.62
C TRP A 90 -11.54 4.31 -25.20
N LEU A 91 -11.44 3.16 -24.53
CA LEU A 91 -10.97 1.90 -25.09
C LEU A 91 -12.06 0.84 -24.93
#